data_AF-A0A257QD39-F1
#
_entry.id   AF-A0A257QD39-F1
#
_cell.length_a   1.000
_cell.length_b   1.000
_cell.length_c   1.000
_cell.angle_alpha   90.00
_cell.angle_beta   90.00
_cell.angle_gamma   90.00
#
_symmetry.space_group_name_H-M   'P 1'
#
loop_
_entity.id
_entity.type
_entity.pdbx_description
1 polymer ?
#
loop_
_entity_poly.entity_id
_entity_poly.type
_entity_poly.pdbx_seq_one_letter_code
_entity_poly.pdbx_strand_id
1 'polypeptide(L)'
;MDSHELRDISGGISEWARRVRELRTEEGYLILTHNDRSDLKPGEYLLENPKPQPAFERAISKETRAFVLDRNGFTCQMCGAVAGEPHPYDPSRKTRLHIGHIIDKSMGGTDDATNLRAICSVCNEGASNSTLTRPDLLKLIT
;
A
#
# COMPACT_ATOMS: atom_id res chain seq x y z
N MET A 1 17.08 -20.48 -10.06
CA MET A 1 17.45 -19.54 -11.14
C MET A 1 18.16 -18.37 -10.51
N ASP A 2 19.23 -17.90 -11.14
CA ASP A 2 19.98 -16.74 -10.63
C ASP A 2 19.55 -15.43 -11.32
N SER A 3 20.01 -14.31 -10.77
CA SER A 3 19.69 -12.96 -11.26
C SER A 3 20.19 -12.66 -12.68
N HIS A 4 21.28 -13.30 -13.12
CA HIS A 4 21.82 -13.11 -14.47
C HIS A 4 20.94 -13.83 -15.48
N GLU A 5 20.59 -15.08 -15.18
CA GLU A 5 19.67 -15.90 -15.98
C GLU A 5 18.30 -15.21 -16.12
N LEU A 6 17.74 -14.67 -15.03
CA LEU A 6 16.49 -13.92 -15.08
C LEU A 6 16.58 -12.64 -15.93
N ARG A 7 17.71 -11.94 -15.86
CA ARG A 7 17.94 -10.75 -16.70
C ARG A 7 18.01 -11.12 -18.18
N ASP A 8 18.70 -12.20 -18.51
CA ASP A 8 18.84 -12.66 -19.89
C ASP A 8 17.48 -13.09 -20.46
N ILE A 9 16.71 -13.90 -19.71
CA ILE A 9 15.37 -14.34 -20.11
C ILE A 9 14.40 -13.15 -20.26
N SER A 10 14.57 -12.10 -19.44
CA SER A 10 13.76 -10.88 -19.54
C SER A 10 14.10 -9.99 -20.75
N GLY A 11 15.06 -10.40 -21.61
CA GLY A 11 15.51 -9.58 -22.74
C GLY A 11 16.36 -8.37 -22.31
N GLY A 12 17.08 -8.50 -21.19
CA GLY A 12 17.95 -7.44 -20.66
C GLY A 12 17.25 -6.35 -19.85
N ILE A 13 15.94 -6.45 -19.63
CA ILE A 13 15.14 -5.48 -18.86
C ILE A 13 15.57 -5.50 -17.40
N SER A 14 15.95 -4.37 -16.81
CA SER A 14 16.39 -4.30 -15.40
C SER A 14 15.27 -4.48 -14.37
N GLU A 15 14.01 -4.26 -14.77
CA GLU A 15 12.83 -4.30 -13.91
C GLU A 15 12.36 -5.72 -13.52
N TRP A 16 13.02 -6.78 -14.02
CA TRP A 16 12.63 -8.17 -13.71
C TRP A 16 12.58 -8.42 -12.19
N ALA A 17 13.49 -7.81 -11.42
CA ALA A 17 13.55 -7.98 -9.97
C ALA A 17 12.31 -7.40 -9.27
N ARG A 18 11.72 -6.34 -9.83
CA ARG A 18 10.45 -5.77 -9.36
C ARG A 18 9.30 -6.74 -9.68
N ARG A 19 9.27 -7.27 -10.90
CA ARG A 19 8.22 -8.21 -11.31
C ARG A 19 8.23 -9.51 -10.49
N VAL A 20 9.41 -10.02 -10.14
CA VAL A 20 9.55 -11.17 -9.25
C VAL A 20 8.99 -10.89 -7.85
N ARG A 21 9.16 -9.67 -7.32
CA ARG A 21 8.56 -9.27 -6.04
C ARG A 21 7.03 -9.23 -6.12
N GLU A 22 6.46 -8.63 -7.17
CA GLU A 22 5.01 -8.60 -7.39
C GLU A 22 4.43 -10.01 -7.49
N LEU A 23 5.05 -10.88 -8.29
CA LEU A 23 4.64 -12.28 -8.40
C LEU A 23 4.61 -12.97 -7.03
N ARG A 24 5.62 -12.69 -6.20
CA ARG A 24 5.72 -13.24 -4.84
C ARG A 24 4.68 -12.67 -3.87
N THR A 25 4.51 -11.34 -3.85
CA THR A 25 3.77 -10.66 -2.78
C THR A 25 2.32 -10.34 -3.12
N GLU A 26 2.01 -10.16 -4.40
CA GLU A 26 0.70 -9.68 -4.87
C GLU A 26 -0.05 -10.77 -5.63
N GLU A 27 0.66 -11.56 -6.42
CA GLU A 27 0.04 -12.60 -7.28
C GLU A 27 0.09 -14.00 -6.64
N GLY A 28 0.75 -14.13 -5.48
CA GLY A 28 0.68 -15.33 -4.65
C GLY A 28 1.53 -16.50 -5.10
N TYR A 29 2.53 -16.27 -5.94
CA TYR A 29 3.50 -17.28 -6.31
C TYR A 29 4.49 -17.51 -5.17
N LEU A 30 4.70 -18.78 -4.81
CA LEU A 30 5.66 -19.15 -3.76
C LEU A 30 7.09 -19.13 -4.31
N ILE A 31 7.62 -17.93 -4.48
CA ILE A 31 9.00 -17.68 -4.94
C ILE A 31 9.88 -17.51 -3.72
N LEU A 32 10.73 -18.48 -3.41
CA LEU A 32 11.68 -18.48 -2.29
C LEU A 32 12.99 -17.78 -2.66
N THR A 33 13.67 -17.24 -1.66
CA THR A 33 14.98 -16.55 -1.73
C THR A 33 15.91 -17.06 -0.62
N HIS A 34 17.17 -16.61 -0.60
CA HIS A 34 18.12 -16.88 0.49
C HIS A 34 17.63 -16.52 1.91
N ASN A 35 16.65 -15.63 2.04
CA ASN A 35 16.02 -15.33 3.33
C ASN A 35 15.07 -16.43 3.82
N ASP A 36 14.58 -17.27 2.91
CA ASP A 36 13.61 -18.33 3.18
C ASP A 36 14.29 -19.71 3.29
N ARG A 37 15.37 -19.92 2.53
CA ARG A 37 16.08 -21.19 2.44
C ARG A 37 17.59 -20.97 2.44
N SER A 38 18.28 -21.65 3.36
CA SER A 38 19.72 -21.46 3.59
C SER A 38 20.62 -22.04 2.50
N ASP A 39 20.08 -22.88 1.61
CA ASP A 39 20.76 -23.44 0.43
C ASP A 39 20.72 -22.50 -0.79
N LEU A 40 19.95 -21.41 -0.73
CA LEU A 40 19.90 -20.39 -1.77
C LEU A 40 20.90 -19.26 -1.49
N LYS A 41 21.57 -18.78 -2.54
CA LYS A 41 22.48 -17.64 -2.46
C LYS A 41 21.74 -16.31 -2.67
N PRO A 42 22.31 -15.17 -2.20
CA PRO A 42 21.80 -13.86 -2.59
C PRO A 42 21.71 -13.73 -4.12
N GLY A 43 20.55 -13.33 -4.63
CA GLY A 43 20.29 -13.24 -6.07
C GLY A 43 19.74 -14.52 -6.72
N GLU A 44 19.59 -15.62 -5.96
CA GLU A 44 18.91 -16.83 -6.42
C GLU A 44 17.45 -16.86 -5.97
N TYR A 45 16.60 -17.35 -6.88
CA TYR A 45 15.17 -17.50 -6.72
C TYR A 45 14.74 -18.92 -7.06
N LEU A 46 13.80 -19.46 -6.27
CA LEU A 46 13.19 -20.77 -6.48
C LEU A 46 11.67 -20.63 -6.48
N LEU A 47 11.03 -20.94 -7.60
CA LEU A 47 9.57 -21.10 -7.65
C LEU A 47 9.23 -22.50 -7.12
N GLU A 48 8.72 -22.58 -5.90
CA GLU A 48 8.40 -23.87 -5.26
C GLU A 48 7.11 -24.49 -5.83
N ASN A 49 6.11 -23.66 -6.11
CA ASN A 49 4.85 -24.10 -6.71
C ASN A 49 4.39 -23.11 -7.79
N PRO A 50 4.15 -23.56 -9.04
CA PRO A 50 3.66 -22.71 -10.11
C PRO A 50 2.18 -22.34 -9.97
N LYS A 51 1.44 -22.94 -9.03
CA LYS A 51 0.06 -22.54 -8.73
C LYS A 51 0.07 -21.40 -7.70
N PRO A 52 -0.48 -20.22 -8.03
CA PRO A 52 -0.58 -19.14 -7.08
C PRO A 52 -1.49 -19.56 -5.92
N GLN A 53 -1.03 -19.28 -4.70
CA GLN A 53 -1.86 -19.31 -3.51
C GLN A 53 -2.53 -17.94 -3.34
N PRO A 54 -3.59 -17.81 -2.54
CA PRO A 54 -4.16 -16.49 -2.24
C PRO A 54 -3.08 -15.59 -1.61
N ALA A 55 -2.53 -14.65 -2.38
CA ALA A 55 -1.66 -13.61 -1.85
C ALA A 55 -2.53 -12.59 -1.11
N PHE A 56 -2.15 -12.31 0.13
CA PHE A 56 -2.64 -11.12 0.81
C PHE A 56 -1.78 -9.96 0.34
N GLU A 57 -2.42 -8.99 -0.32
CA GLU A 57 -1.80 -7.71 -0.66
C GLU A 57 -1.01 -7.18 0.55
N ARG A 58 0.16 -6.58 0.33
CA ARG A 58 0.94 -5.96 1.41
C ARG A 58 0.06 -4.98 2.16
N ALA A 59 -0.46 -5.43 3.29
CA ALA A 59 -1.25 -4.60 4.17
C ALA A 59 -0.32 -3.58 4.82
N ILE A 60 -0.77 -2.33 4.89
CA ILE A 60 -0.13 -1.30 5.69
C ILE A 60 0.10 -1.87 7.10
N SER A 61 1.34 -1.81 7.58
CA SER A 61 1.70 -2.39 8.88
C SER A 61 0.89 -1.75 10.02
N LYS A 62 0.74 -2.46 11.13
CA LYS A 62 0.00 -1.94 12.29
C LYS A 62 0.67 -0.69 12.86
N GLU A 63 2.00 -0.65 12.82
CA GLU A 63 2.83 0.45 13.26
C GLU A 63 2.59 1.70 12.38
N THR A 64 2.68 1.55 11.05
CA THR A 64 2.42 2.64 10.11
C THR A 64 0.98 3.13 10.23
N ARG A 65 0.01 2.22 10.40
CA ARG A 65 -1.39 2.58 10.63
C ARG A 65 -1.56 3.41 11.89
N ALA A 66 -0.96 2.99 13.01
CA ALA A 66 -1.04 3.72 14.27
C ALA A 66 -0.41 5.11 14.15
N PHE A 67 0.78 5.20 13.55
CA PHE A 67 1.47 6.46 13.30
C PHE A 67 0.65 7.44 12.45
N VAL A 68 0.07 6.97 11.33
CA VAL A 68 -0.73 7.82 10.43
C VAL A 68 -2.00 8.34 11.13
N LEU A 69 -2.68 7.49 11.92
CA LEU A 69 -3.86 7.91 12.69
C LEU A 69 -3.53 8.98 13.73
N ASP A 70 -2.45 8.76 14.49
CA ASP A 70 -1.98 9.70 15.52
C ASP A 70 -1.57 11.05 14.91
N ARG A 71 -0.73 11.03 13.87
CA ARG A 71 -0.33 12.22 13.10
C ARG A 71 -1.54 13.01 12.56
N ASN A 72 -2.61 12.31 12.20
CA ASN A 72 -3.83 12.91 11.68
C ASN A 72 -4.86 13.24 12.76
N GLY A 73 -4.48 13.15 14.04
CA GLY A 73 -5.30 13.50 15.19
C GLY A 73 -6.59 12.67 15.29
N PHE A 74 -6.59 11.45 14.75
CA PHE A 74 -7.78 10.61 14.64
C PHE A 74 -8.97 11.32 13.95
N THR A 75 -8.67 12.16 12.96
CA THR A 75 -9.66 12.87 12.14
C THR A 75 -9.51 12.56 10.65
N CYS A 76 -10.63 12.55 9.93
CA CYS A 76 -10.63 12.44 8.48
C CYS A 76 -9.97 13.68 7.86
N GLN A 77 -8.90 13.48 7.08
CA GLN A 77 -8.15 14.57 6.47
C GLN A 77 -8.87 15.27 5.31
N MET A 78 -10.04 14.75 4.89
CA MET A 78 -10.89 15.38 3.89
C MET A 78 -12.02 16.21 4.51
N CYS A 79 -12.84 15.61 5.37
CA CYS A 79 -14.04 16.25 5.90
C CYS A 79 -13.98 16.62 7.39
N GLY A 80 -12.91 16.25 8.11
CA GLY A 80 -12.75 16.54 9.53
C GLY A 80 -13.50 15.60 10.49
N ALA A 81 -14.22 14.60 10.00
CA ALA A 81 -14.93 13.65 10.86
C ALA A 81 -14.00 12.96 11.88
N VAL A 82 -14.38 12.95 13.16
CA VAL A 82 -13.59 12.44 14.27
C VAL A 82 -13.90 10.96 14.52
N ALA A 83 -12.87 10.13 14.70
CA ALA A 83 -13.06 8.70 14.97
C ALA A 83 -13.93 8.46 16.22
N GLY A 84 -14.93 7.58 16.11
CA GLY A 84 -15.80 7.19 17.23
C GLY A 84 -16.98 8.13 17.51
N GLU A 85 -16.98 9.35 16.98
CA GLU A 85 -18.12 10.29 17.03
C GLU A 85 -19.18 9.97 15.97
N PRO A 86 -20.42 10.45 16.11
CA PRO A 86 -21.43 10.36 15.05
C PRO A 86 -20.90 10.87 13.71
N HIS A 87 -21.15 10.13 12.63
CA HIS A 87 -20.64 10.52 11.33
C HIS A 87 -21.40 11.73 10.76
N PRO A 88 -20.74 12.75 10.17
CA PRO A 88 -21.41 13.98 9.73
C PRO A 88 -22.51 13.76 8.68
N TYR A 89 -22.37 12.74 7.84
CA TYR A 89 -23.32 12.39 6.80
C TYR A 89 -24.33 11.31 7.22
N ASP A 90 -24.08 10.63 8.34
CA ASP A 90 -24.97 9.61 8.89
C ASP A 90 -24.81 9.56 10.42
N PRO A 91 -25.58 10.38 11.16
CA PRO A 91 -25.48 10.45 12.61
C PRO A 91 -25.83 9.15 13.34
N SER A 92 -26.46 8.18 12.65
CA SER A 92 -26.85 6.90 13.25
C SER A 92 -25.66 5.96 13.49
N ARG A 93 -24.51 6.23 12.86
CA ARG A 93 -23.29 5.43 12.96
C ARG A 93 -22.11 6.24 13.47
N LYS A 94 -21.18 5.54 14.12
CA LYS A 94 -19.89 6.12 14.50
C LYS A 94 -18.96 6.19 13.29
N THR A 95 -18.20 7.28 13.20
CA THR A 95 -17.14 7.49 12.23
C THR A 95 -16.06 6.43 12.42
N ARG A 96 -15.77 5.70 11.34
CA ARG A 96 -14.64 4.79 11.24
C ARG A 96 -13.64 5.37 10.25
N LEU A 97 -12.35 5.30 10.60
CA LEU A 97 -11.26 5.77 9.76
C LEU A 97 -10.55 4.59 9.08
N HIS A 98 -10.25 4.83 7.81
CA HIS A 98 -9.44 4.01 6.93
C HIS A 98 -8.11 4.73 6.70
N ILE A 99 -7.10 3.96 6.26
CA ILE A 99 -5.87 4.54 5.74
C ILE A 99 -5.99 4.54 4.23
N GLY A 100 -6.04 5.72 3.64
CA GLY A 100 -6.06 5.91 2.19
C GLY A 100 -4.73 6.49 1.72
N HIS A 101 -4.37 6.20 0.48
CA HIS A 101 -3.23 6.82 -0.17
C HIS A 101 -3.55 8.27 -0.59
N ILE A 102 -2.52 9.12 -0.64
CA ILE A 102 -2.58 10.46 -1.21
C ILE A 102 -2.44 10.36 -2.73
N ILE A 103 -1.43 9.61 -3.18
CA ILE A 103 -1.26 9.15 -4.55
C ILE A 103 -1.68 7.69 -4.57
N ASP A 104 -2.68 7.33 -5.37
CA ASP A 104 -3.16 5.95 -5.47
C ASP A 104 -2.05 4.98 -5.90
N LYS A 105 -2.10 3.74 -5.42
CA LYS A 105 -1.14 2.69 -5.79
C LYS A 105 -1.07 2.46 -7.30
N SER A 106 -2.21 2.52 -8.00
CA SER A 106 -2.28 2.40 -9.47
C SER A 106 -1.53 3.52 -10.20
N MET A 107 -1.34 4.66 -9.54
CA MET A 107 -0.60 5.83 -10.03
C MET A 107 0.82 5.92 -9.46
N GLY A 108 1.33 4.83 -8.87
CA GLY A 108 2.69 4.76 -8.31
C GLY A 108 2.82 5.20 -6.85
N GLY A 109 1.71 5.30 -6.12
CA GLY A 109 1.72 5.58 -4.69
C GLY A 109 2.41 4.52 -3.84
N THR A 110 3.20 4.96 -2.85
CA THR A 110 3.87 4.07 -1.89
C THR A 110 3.04 3.87 -0.62
N ASP A 111 3.34 2.81 0.14
CA ASP A 111 2.78 2.56 1.48
C ASP A 111 3.56 3.32 2.59
N ASP A 112 4.41 4.28 2.22
CA ASP A 112 5.12 5.12 3.18
C ASP A 112 4.14 6.04 3.90
N ALA A 113 4.35 6.26 5.20
CA ALA A 113 3.47 7.10 6.00
C ALA A 113 3.25 8.50 5.40
N THR A 114 4.22 9.04 4.65
CA THR A 114 4.12 10.32 3.94
C THR A 114 3.09 10.34 2.82
N ASN A 115 2.82 9.18 2.17
CA ASN A 115 1.82 9.02 1.13
C ASN A 115 0.49 8.47 1.68
N LEU A 116 0.36 8.28 2.99
CA LEU A 116 -0.86 7.76 3.62
C LEU A 116 -1.58 8.86 4.40
N ARG A 117 -2.91 8.76 4.52
CA ARG A 117 -3.74 9.66 5.33
C ARG A 117 -4.93 8.93 5.95
N ALA A 118 -5.40 9.43 7.09
CA ALA A 118 -6.64 8.97 7.70
C ALA A 118 -7.87 9.56 6.98
N ILE A 119 -8.82 8.72 6.59
CA ILE A 119 -10.01 9.11 5.83
C ILE A 119 -11.25 8.34 6.32
N CYS A 120 -12.41 8.97 6.42
CA CYS A 120 -13.64 8.27 6.82
C CYS A 120 -14.18 7.38 5.70
N SER A 121 -15.07 6.43 6.01
CA SER A 121 -15.64 5.53 5.00
C SER A 121 -16.29 6.25 3.82
N VAL A 122 -17.06 7.33 4.07
CA VAL A 122 -17.74 8.09 3.01
C VAL A 122 -16.75 8.82 2.12
N CYS A 123 -15.74 9.49 2.70
CA CYS A 123 -14.70 10.14 1.92
C CYS A 123 -13.84 9.10 1.18
N ASN A 124 -13.60 7.93 1.75
CA ASN A 124 -12.84 6.86 1.11
C ASN A 124 -13.56 6.33 -0.13
N GLU A 125 -14.86 6.07 -0.02
CA GLU A 125 -15.70 5.64 -1.15
C GLU A 125 -15.80 6.74 -2.23
N GLY A 126 -16.00 7.99 -1.82
CA GLY A 126 -16.08 9.13 -2.75
C GLY A 126 -14.74 9.57 -3.34
N ALA A 127 -13.61 9.23 -2.73
CA ALA A 127 -12.27 9.58 -3.19
C ALA A 127 -11.76 8.68 -4.32
N SER A 128 -12.52 7.67 -4.76
CA SER A 128 -12.18 6.74 -5.86
C SER A 128 -11.69 7.49 -7.12
N ASN A 129 -10.39 7.76 -7.19
CA ASN A 129 -9.63 8.43 -8.24
C ASN A 129 -10.08 9.84 -8.67
N SER A 130 -11.01 10.48 -7.96
CA SER A 130 -11.72 11.67 -8.48
C SER A 130 -11.44 12.96 -7.71
N THR A 131 -10.75 12.87 -6.57
CA THR A 131 -10.55 14.02 -5.68
C THR A 131 -9.14 14.57 -5.80
N LEU A 132 -9.03 15.85 -6.16
CA LEU A 132 -7.77 16.59 -6.16
C LEU A 132 -7.14 16.57 -4.77
N THR A 133 -5.80 16.55 -4.73
CA THR A 133 -5.04 16.70 -3.50
C THR A 133 -5.43 18.02 -2.83
N ARG A 134 -5.90 17.95 -1.58
CA ARG A 134 -6.17 19.16 -0.79
C ARG A 134 -4.87 19.95 -0.69
N PRO A 135 -4.87 21.26 -1.02
CA PRO A 135 -3.70 22.10 -0.81
C PRO A 135 -3.23 22.00 0.64
N ASP A 136 -1.93 22.00 0.85
CA ASP A 136 -1.37 22.14 2.18
C ASP A 136 -1.81 23.47 2.80
N LEU A 137 -1.86 23.50 4.14
CA LEU A 137 -2.31 24.69 4.86
C LEU A 137 -1.50 25.92 4.42
N LEU A 138 -0.19 25.76 4.23
CA LEU A 138 0.75 26.78 3.75
C LEU A 138 0.28 27.48 2.46
N LYS A 139 -0.21 26.74 1.45
CA LYS A 139 -0.74 27.34 0.20
C LYS A 139 -2.03 28.12 0.38
N LEU A 140 -2.76 27.94 1.48
CA LEU A 140 -4.03 28.62 1.73
C LEU A 140 -3.88 29.92 2.52
N ILE A 141 -2.75 30.12 3.20
CA ILE A 141 -2.46 31.31 4.03
C ILE A 141 -1.42 32.26 3.41
N THR A 142 -0.88 31.94 2.25
CA THR A 142 0.00 32.81 1.43
C THR A 142 -0.67 33.20 0.14
#